data_AF-X1NIR0-F1
#
_entry.id   AF-X1NIR0-F1
#
_cell.length_a   1.000
_cell.length_b   1.000
_cell.length_c   1.000
_cell.angle_alpha   90.00
_cell.angle_beta   90.00
_cell.angle_gamma   90.00
#
_symmetry.space_group_name_H-M   'P 1'
#
loop_
_entity.id
_entity.type
_entity.pdbx_description
1 polymer ?
#
loop_
_entity_poly.entity_id
_entity_poly.type
_entity_poly.pdbx_seq_one_letter_code
_entity_poly.pdbx_strand_id
1 'polypeptide(L)'
;GKIFAIQFPIMAFVVLGFEHSVANMFFIPAGMFITNEISWRMFLLNNLLPVTLGNIVGGVFFVGMLYYYIYGKESRGRRWSIALVGVGKRGTTLSNNLV
;
A
#
# COMPACT_ATOMS: atom_id res chain seq x y z
N GLY A 1 3.90 1.86 21.90
CA GLY A 1 4.75 1.18 20.89
C GLY A 1 4.58 1.69 19.47
N LYS A 2 3.35 1.91 18.97
CA LYS A 2 3.08 2.19 17.54
C LYS A 2 3.85 3.38 16.94
N ILE A 3 4.05 4.45 17.71
CA ILE A 3 4.81 5.64 17.27
C ILE A 3 6.29 5.31 17.05
N PHE A 4 6.93 4.66 18.02
CA PHE A 4 8.33 4.25 17.89
C PHE A 4 8.52 3.19 16.79
N ALA A 5 7.52 2.35 16.53
CA ALA A 5 7.58 1.35 15.46
C ALA A 5 7.67 1.97 14.06
N ILE A 6 7.04 3.13 13.81
CA ILE A 6 7.14 3.83 12.52
C ILE A 6 8.35 4.78 12.45
N GLN A 7 8.78 5.32 13.59
CA GLN A 7 9.87 6.31 13.62
C GLN A 7 11.18 5.75 13.06
N PHE A 8 11.65 4.60 13.56
CA PHE A 8 12.93 4.03 13.16
C PHE A 8 13.03 3.69 11.66
N PRO A 9 12.04 3.01 11.04
CA PRO A 9 12.11 2.75 9.60
C PRO A 9 12.01 4.02 8.75
N ILE A 10 11.24 5.03 9.18
CA ILE A 10 11.18 6.32 8.48
C ILE A 10 12.54 7.03 8.55
N MET A 11 13.18 7.07 9.73
CA MET A 11 14.50 7.69 9.88
C MET A 11 15.57 6.96 9.07
N ALA A 12 15.55 5.63 9.03
CA ALA A 12 16.46 4.85 8.20
C ALA A 12 16.28 5.16 6.72
N PHE A 13 15.03 5.24 6.24
CA PHE A 13 14.73 5.62 4.85
C PHE A 13 15.30 7.00 4.49
N VAL A 14 15.14 7.99 5.38
CA VAL A 14 15.63 9.35 5.16
C VAL A 14 17.17 9.41 5.21
N VAL A 15 17.82 8.74 6.17
CA VAL A 15 19.29 8.75 6.31
C VAL A 15 19.98 8.04 5.14
N LEU A 16 19.35 7.02 4.56
CA LEU A 16 19.85 6.35 3.35
C LEU A 16 19.73 7.21 2.08
N GLY A 17 19.10 8.40 2.16
CA GLY A 17 18.93 9.29 1.03
C GLY A 17 17.91 8.81 0.02
N PHE A 18 16.97 7.94 0.42
CA PHE A 18 15.90 7.52 -0.48
C PHE A 18 14.90 8.65 -0.71
N GLU A 19 14.43 8.75 -1.95
CA GLU A 19 13.51 9.80 -2.35
C GLU A 19 12.05 9.40 -2.12
N HIS A 20 11.30 10.28 -1.45
CA HIS A 20 9.87 10.10 -1.23
C HIS A 20 9.07 11.08 -2.08
N SER A 21 8.23 10.57 -2.97
CA SER A 21 7.49 11.39 -3.94
C SER A 21 6.64 12.47 -3.26
N VAL A 22 5.96 12.15 -2.15
CA VAL A 22 5.15 13.12 -1.41
C VAL A 22 6.00 14.16 -0.68
N ALA A 23 7.18 13.77 -0.18
CA ALA A 23 8.10 14.73 0.44
C ALA A 23 8.65 15.70 -0.62
N ASN A 24 9.00 15.18 -1.80
CA ASN A 24 9.54 15.99 -2.90
C ASN A 24 8.49 16.97 -3.46
N MET A 25 7.19 16.61 -3.41
CA MET A 25 6.09 17.54 -3.73
C MET A 25 5.99 18.73 -2.76
N PHE A 26 6.55 18.62 -1.55
CA PHE A 26 6.58 19.73 -0.60
C PHE A 26 7.90 20.51 -0.71
N PHE A 27 9.04 19.82 -0.66
CA PHE A 27 10.35 20.47 -0.60
C PHE A 27 10.75 21.18 -1.90
N ILE A 28 10.50 20.58 -3.08
CA ILE A 28 10.94 21.17 -4.35
C ILE A 28 10.12 22.42 -4.71
N PRO A 29 8.77 22.43 -4.62
CA PRO A 29 8.01 23.66 -4.82
C PRO A 29 8.33 24.76 -3.80
N ALA A 30 8.60 24.40 -2.54
CA ALA A 30 9.06 25.37 -1.54
C ALA A 30 10.39 26.03 -1.97
N GLY A 31 11.34 25.26 -2.51
CA GLY A 31 12.59 25.78 -3.06
C GLY A 31 12.41 26.62 -4.34
N MET A 32 11.43 26.27 -5.18
CA MET A 32 11.08 27.04 -6.38
C MET A 32 10.59 28.45 -6.06
N PHE A 33 9.79 28.61 -5.00
CA PHE A 33 9.33 29.93 -4.57
C PHE A 33 10.45 30.85 -4.07
N ILE A 34 11.59 30.28 -3.68
CA ILE A 34 12.73 31.04 -3.13
C ILE A 34 13.74 31.39 -4.24
N THR A 35 14.07 30.42 -5.09
CA THR A 35 15.22 30.54 -6.02
C THR A 35 14.80 30.78 -7.47
N ASN A 36 13.57 30.42 -7.86
CA ASN A 36 13.03 30.51 -9.23
C ASN A 36 13.90 29.88 -10.35
N GLU A 37 14.93 29.09 -10.00
CA GLU A 37 15.85 28.46 -10.95
C GLU A 37 15.33 27.11 -11.48
N ILE A 38 14.42 26.48 -10.74
CA ILE A 38 13.91 25.15 -11.08
C ILE A 38 12.64 25.28 -11.92
N SER A 39 12.65 24.69 -13.12
CA SER A 39 11.48 24.64 -14.00
C SER A 39 10.54 23.48 -13.64
N TRP A 40 9.23 23.69 -13.75
CA TRP A 40 8.20 22.66 -13.53
C TRP A 40 8.42 21.38 -14.36
N ARG A 41 8.92 21.51 -15.59
CA ARG A 41 9.25 20.35 -16.45
C ARG A 41 10.37 19.50 -15.86
N MET A 42 11.40 20.14 -15.32
CA MET A 42 12.54 19.47 -14.71
C MET A 42 12.13 18.74 -13.43
N PHE A 43 11.31 19.39 -12.59
CA PHE A 43 10.72 18.76 -11.40
C PHE A 43 9.90 17.52 -11.73
N LEU A 44 9.00 17.60 -12.71
CA LEU A 44 8.10 16.49 -13.05
C LEU A 44 8.83 15.31 -13.70
N LEU A 45 9.69 15.57 -14.69
CA LEU A 45 10.30 14.52 -15.50
C LEU A 45 11.53 13.89 -14.85
N ASN A 46 12.35 14.68 -14.15
CA ASN A 46 13.61 14.19 -13.59
C ASN A 46 13.52 13.79 -12.13
N ASN A 47 12.45 14.18 -11.42
CA ASN A 47 12.27 13.84 -10.02
C ASN A 47 10.93 13.12 -9.79
N LEU A 48 9.80 13.80 -10.02
CA LEU A 48 8.52 13.30 -9.53
C LEU A 48 8.10 11.97 -10.18
N LEU A 49 8.20 11.85 -11.51
CA LEU A 49 7.87 10.62 -12.23
C LEU A 49 8.77 9.43 -11.83
N PRO A 50 10.11 9.53 -11.93
CA PRO A 50 10.97 8.40 -11.59
C PRO A 50 10.83 7.97 -10.12
N VAL A 51 10.72 8.93 -9.19
CA VAL A 51 10.56 8.64 -7.76
C VAL A 51 9.21 8.00 -7.46
N THR A 52 8.13 8.45 -8.10
CA THR A 52 6.80 7.86 -7.91
C THR A 52 6.74 6.42 -8.44
N LEU A 53 7.34 6.16 -9.60
CA LEU A 53 7.46 4.81 -10.15
C LEU A 53 8.30 3.92 -9.24
N GLY A 54 9.45 4.41 -8.76
CA GLY A 54 10.29 3.69 -7.81
C GLY A 54 9.56 3.33 -6.52
N ASN A 55 8.79 4.27 -5.97
CA ASN A 55 8.01 4.05 -4.74
C ASN A 55 6.89 3.03 -4.92
N ILE A 56 6.19 3.05 -6.06
CA ILE A 56 5.16 2.05 -6.38
C ILE A 56 5.81 0.67 -6.53
N VAL A 57 6.88 0.56 -7.34
CA VAL A 57 7.58 -0.70 -7.56
C VAL A 57 8.13 -1.26 -6.24
N GLY A 58 8.76 -0.41 -5.42
CA GLY A 58 9.25 -0.80 -4.09
C GLY A 58 8.13 -1.28 -3.17
N GLY A 59 7.02 -0.55 -3.08
CA GLY A 59 5.87 -0.96 -2.25
C GLY A 59 5.24 -2.28 -2.70
N VAL A 60 5.06 -2.46 -4.01
CA VAL A 60 4.51 -3.69 -4.60
C VAL A 60 5.47 -4.87 -4.39
N PHE A 61 6.77 -4.68 -4.61
CA PHE A 61 7.75 -5.74 -4.52
C PHE A 61 8.04 -6.18 -3.08
N PHE A 62 8.26 -5.25 -2.15
CA PHE A 62 8.63 -5.61 -0.78
C PHE A 62 7.43 -5.97 0.09
N VAL A 63 6.35 -5.19 0.01
CA VAL A 63 5.18 -5.38 0.89
C VAL A 63 4.11 -6.18 0.16
N GLY A 64 3.71 -5.76 -1.04
CA GLY A 64 2.65 -6.41 -1.81
C GLY A 64 2.91 -7.89 -2.09
N MET A 65 4.10 -8.22 -2.59
CA MET A 65 4.50 -9.59 -2.90
C MET A 65 4.58 -10.47 -1.66
N LEU A 66 5.17 -9.95 -0.56
CA LEU A 66 5.31 -10.70 0.68
C LEU A 66 3.93 -11.06 1.28
N TYR A 67 3.02 -10.10 1.32
CA TYR A 67 1.65 -10.34 1.79
C TYR A 67 0.89 -11.29 0.86
N TYR A 68 1.07 -11.16 -0.45
CA TYR A 68 0.46 -12.08 -1.42
C TYR A 68 0.97 -13.51 -1.25
N TYR A 69 2.28 -13.70 -1.02
CA TYR A 69 2.86 -15.02 -0.83
C TYR A 69 2.31 -15.72 0.43
N ILE A 70 2.18 -14.98 1.53
CA ILE A 70 1.72 -15.52 2.82
C ILE A 70 0.21 -15.75 2.83
N TYR A 71 -0.59 -14.79 2.37
CA TYR A 71 -2.06 -14.80 2.53
C TYR A 71 -2.84 -15.11 1.25
N GLY A 72 -2.17 -15.25 0.10
CA GLY A 72 -2.83 -15.40 -1.21
C GLY A 72 -3.66 -16.69 -1.37
N LYS A 73 -3.35 -17.76 -0.62
CA LYS A 73 -4.13 -19.02 -0.63
C LYS A 73 -5.32 -19.01 0.32
N GLU A 74 -5.16 -18.39 1.48
CA GLU A 74 -6.16 -18.32 2.56
C GLU A 74 -7.47 -17.64 2.12
N SER A 75 -7.35 -16.58 1.30
CA SER A 75 -8.50 -15.80 0.78
C SER A 75 -9.42 -16.62 -0.15
N ARG A 76 -8.89 -17.68 -0.77
CA ARG A 76 -9.67 -18.56 -1.65
C ARG A 76 -10.48 -19.58 -0.85
N GLY A 77 -9.92 -20.11 0.24
CA GLY A 77 -10.59 -21.09 1.12
C GLY A 77 -11.76 -20.50 1.90
N ARG A 78 -11.58 -19.32 2.52
CA ARG A 78 -12.65 -18.68 3.30
C ARG A 78 -13.88 -18.29 2.49
N ARG A 79 -13.72 -17.91 1.21
CA ARG A 79 -14.85 -17.53 0.34
C ARG A 79 -15.81 -18.70 0.10
N TRP A 80 -15.27 -19.92 -0.05
CA TRP A 80 -16.09 -21.12 -0.20
C TRP A 80 -16.65 -21.61 1.13
N SER A 81 -15.92 -21.49 2.24
CA SER A 81 -16.44 -21.90 3.55
C SER A 81 -17.66 -21.07 3.99
N ILE A 82 -17.67 -19.76 3.80
CA ILE A 82 -18.82 -18.91 4.16
C ILE A 82 -20.00 -19.16 3.20
N ALA A 83 -19.72 -19.33 1.90
CA ALA A 83 -20.75 -19.64 0.90
C ALA A 83 -21.42 -21.00 1.16
N LEU A 84 -20.64 -22.04 1.48
CA LEU A 84 -21.15 -23.37 1.79
C LEU A 84 -21.92 -23.40 3.12
N VAL A 85 -21.45 -22.68 4.15
CA VAL A 85 -22.17 -22.52 5.42
C VAL A 85 -23.51 -21.79 5.21
N GLY A 86 -23.57 -20.81 4.29
CA GLY A 86 -24.80 -20.09 3.94
C GLY A 86 -25.80 -20.92 3.11
N VAL A 87 -25.35 -21.94 2.38
CA VAL A 87 -26.20 -22.86 1.60
C VAL A 87 -26.73 -24.00 2.49
N GLY A 88 -25.92 -24.53 3.40
CA GLY A 88 -26.28 -25.67 4.26
C GLY A 88 -27.37 -25.39 5.32
N LYS A 89 -27.56 -24.13 5.73
CA LYS A 89 -28.59 -23.77 6.73
C LYS A 89 -29.98 -23.52 6.16
N ARG A 90 -30.15 -23.48 4.82
CA ARG A 90 -31.45 -23.18 4.21
C ARG A 90 -32.33 -24.42 3.99
N GLY A 91 -31.75 -25.62 3.97
CA GLY A 91 -32.48 -26.89 3.82
C GLY A 91 -32.91 -27.53 5.14
N THR A 92 -32.18 -27.29 6.24
CA THR A 92 -32.44 -27.95 7.53
C THR A 92 -33.46 -27.23 8.41
N THR A 93 -33.69 -25.93 8.20
CA THR A 93 -34.71 -25.17 8.94
C THR A 93 -36.12 -25.36 8.40
N LEU A 94 -36.28 -25.75 7.12
CA LEU A 94 -37.62 -26.05 6.56
C LEU A 94 -38.16 -27.43 6.96
N SER A 95 -37.29 -28.37 7.33
CA SER A 95 -37.72 -29.70 7.82
C SER A 95 -38.22 -29.69 9.26
N ASN A 96 -37.76 -28.76 10.11
CA ASN A 96 -38.10 -28.74 11.54
C ASN A 96 -39.35 -27.92 11.88
N ASN A 97 -40.03 -27.33 10.89
CA ASN A 97 -41.28 -26.59 11.06
C ASN A 97 -42.46 -27.25 10.30
N LEU A 98 -42.28 -28.49 9.82
CA LEU A 98 -43.29 -29.26 9.07
C LEU A 98 -43.58 -30.64 9.71
N VAL A 99 -43.28 -30.80 10.99
CA VAL A 99 -43.66 -31.97 11.81
C VAL A 99 -44.34 -31.48 13.08
#